data_AF-W7Q2G0-F1
#
_entry.id   AF-W7Q2G0-F1
#
_cell.length_a   1.000
_cell.length_b   1.000
_cell.length_c   1.000
_cell.angle_alpha   90.00
_cell.angle_beta   90.00
_cell.angle_gamma   90.00
#
_symmetry.space_group_name_H-M   'P 1'
#
loop_
_entity.id
_entity.type
_entity.pdbx_description
1 polymer ?
#
loop_
_entity_poly.entity_id
_entity_poly.type
_entity_poly.pdbx_seq_one_letter_code
_entity_poly.pdbx_strand_id
1 'polypeptide(L)'
;MLIDLIDANRQQLSLLDTAQSDADRQRSQKLMNTMDELNRRMGHDTVKLGTPSTGAAWHLRCSHRTPRYSTRWDELPTVRVL
;
A
#
# COMPACT_ATOMS: atom_id res chain seq x y z
N MET A 1 -21.04 -0.54 -3.85
CA MET A 1 -21.81 0.43 -3.03
C MET A 1 -20.81 1.22 -2.19
N LEU A 2 -20.94 2.55 -2.12
CA LEU A 2 -20.03 3.45 -1.39
C LEU A 2 -20.67 3.89 -0.07
N ILE A 3 -20.95 2.96 0.85
CA ILE A 3 -21.65 3.28 2.10
C ILE A 3 -20.72 3.82 3.20
N ASP A 4 -19.40 3.64 3.05
CA ASP A 4 -18.40 3.98 4.07
C ASP A 4 -17.65 5.29 3.76
N LEU A 5 -18.12 6.07 2.79
CA LEU A 5 -17.56 7.40 2.55
C LEU A 5 -17.97 8.35 3.68
N ILE A 6 -17.00 8.73 4.50
CA ILE A 6 -17.13 9.72 5.56
C ILE A 6 -16.33 10.97 5.19
N ASP A 7 -16.79 12.13 5.68
CA ASP A 7 -16.07 13.38 5.48
C ASP A 7 -14.68 13.33 6.13
N ALA A 8 -13.66 13.77 5.41
CA ALA A 8 -12.27 13.71 5.87
C ALA A 8 -12.01 14.53 7.15
N ASN A 9 -12.87 15.51 7.47
CA ASN A 9 -12.80 16.30 8.69
C ASN A 9 -13.68 15.74 9.82
N ARG A 10 -14.54 14.75 9.53
CA ARG A 10 -15.47 14.15 10.50
C ARG A 10 -15.33 12.64 10.58
N GLN A 11 -14.10 12.15 10.45
CA GLN A 11 -13.82 10.74 10.60
C GLN A 11 -13.96 10.33 12.07
N GLN A 12 -14.90 9.41 12.34
CA GLN A 12 -15.00 8.77 13.64
C GLN A 12 -13.80 7.84 13.82
N LEU A 13 -13.02 8.10 14.86
CA LEU A 13 -11.88 7.27 15.23
C LEU A 13 -12.36 5.99 15.90
N SER A 14 -11.68 4.87 15.63
CA SER A 14 -11.86 3.63 16.39
C SER A 14 -11.27 3.80 17.79
N LEU A 15 -11.68 2.94 18.73
CA LEU A 15 -11.30 3.03 20.15
C LEU A 15 -9.77 3.00 20.37
N LEU A 16 -9.03 2.38 19.44
CA LEU A 16 -7.57 2.26 19.47
C LEU A 16 -6.84 3.23 18.53
N ASP A 17 -7.58 4.11 17.85
CA ASP A 17 -7.02 4.97 16.83
C ASP A 17 -6.59 6.31 17.44
N THR A 18 -5.39 6.77 17.10
CA THR A 18 -4.87 8.04 17.59
C THR A 18 -5.38 9.16 16.69
N ALA A 19 -5.87 10.26 17.27
CA ALA A 19 -6.28 11.41 16.47
C ALA A 19 -5.12 11.90 15.60
N GLN A 20 -5.30 11.88 14.27
CA GLN A 20 -4.32 12.41 13.34
C GLN A 20 -4.14 13.92 13.58
N SER A 21 -2.89 14.36 13.65
CA SER A 21 -2.60 15.78 13.70
C SER A 21 -2.98 16.46 12.38
N ASP A 22 -3.22 17.77 12.40
CA ASP A 22 -3.50 18.52 11.17
C ASP A 22 -2.34 18.46 10.17
N ALA A 23 -1.11 18.32 10.67
CA ALA A 23 0.08 18.13 9.84
C ALA A 23 0.04 16.79 9.08
N ASP A 24 -0.38 15.71 9.75
CA ASP A 24 -0.53 14.40 9.12
C ASP A 24 -1.65 14.40 8.08
N ARG A 25 -2.76 15.08 8.36
CA ARG A 25 -3.87 15.25 7.40
C ARG A 25 -3.41 15.99 6.16
N GLN A 26 -2.66 17.09 6.32
CA GLN A 26 -2.16 17.87 5.19
C GLN A 26 -1.14 17.07 4.35
N ARG A 27 -0.31 16.26 5.00
CA ARG A 27 0.62 15.35 4.30
C ARG A 27 -0.13 14.29 3.50
N SER A 28 -1.15 13.67 4.09
CA SER A 28 -2.00 12.69 3.43
C SER A 28 -2.71 13.28 2.22
N GLN A 29 -3.28 14.49 2.34
CA GLN A 29 -3.94 15.18 1.21
C GLN A 29 -2.97 15.47 0.06
N LYS A 30 -1.75 15.93 0.35
CA LYS A 30 -0.72 16.15 -0.67
C LYS A 30 -0.36 14.84 -1.38
N LEU A 31 -0.19 13.76 -0.62
CA LEU A 31 0.08 12.43 -1.17
C LEU A 31 -1.04 11.97 -2.11
N MET A 32 -2.30 12.04 -1.66
CA MET A 32 -3.46 11.66 -2.47
C MET A 32 -3.54 12.48 -3.76
N ASN A 33 -3.35 13.81 -3.68
CA ASN A 33 -3.35 14.68 -4.86
C ASN A 33 -2.26 14.30 -5.88
N THR A 34 -1.04 13.97 -5.41
CA THR A 34 0.05 13.55 -6.29
C THR A 34 -0.24 12.21 -6.97
N MET A 35 -0.86 11.29 -6.23
CA MET A 35 -1.27 9.98 -6.76
C MET A 35 -2.36 10.12 -7.83
N ASP A 36 -3.36 10.96 -7.57
CA ASP A 36 -4.42 11.27 -8.53
C ASP A 36 -3.88 11.96 -9.79
N GLU A 37 -2.93 12.90 -9.64
CA GLU A 37 -2.29 13.53 -10.79
C GLU A 37 -1.54 12.52 -11.66
N LEU A 38 -0.78 11.63 -11.04
CA LEU A 38 -0.03 10.61 -11.74
C LEU A 38 -0.96 9.62 -12.45
N ASN A 39 -2.03 9.18 -11.80
CA ASN A 39 -3.05 8.32 -12.41
C ASN A 39 -3.78 9.02 -13.57
N ARG A 40 -4.07 10.33 -13.50
CA ARG A 40 -4.64 11.06 -14.64
C ARG A 40 -3.68 11.15 -15.83
N ARG A 41 -2.38 11.33 -15.57
CA ARG A 41 -1.36 11.52 -16.62
C ARG A 41 -0.94 10.23 -17.30
N MET A 42 -0.79 9.15 -16.53
CA MET A 42 -0.24 7.88 -17.01
C MET A 42 -1.31 6.82 -17.32
N GLY A 43 -2.56 7.07 -16.93
CA GLY A 43 -3.68 6.16 -17.12
C GLY A 43 -4.26 5.71 -15.78
N HIS A 44 -5.57 5.49 -15.77
CA HIS A 44 -6.29 4.97 -14.60
C HIS A 44 -5.60 3.71 -14.08
N ASP A 45 -5.46 3.59 -12.76
CA ASP A 45 -4.85 2.44 -12.08
C ASP A 45 -3.33 2.24 -12.27
N THR A 46 -2.59 3.27 -12.73
CA THR A 46 -1.12 3.18 -12.87
C THR A 46 -0.42 3.02 -11.51
N VAL A 47 -0.85 3.77 -10.49
CA VAL A 47 -0.35 3.69 -9.12
C VAL A 47 -1.52 3.43 -8.18
N LYS A 48 -1.40 2.36 -7.38
CA LYS A 48 -2.35 1.96 -6.33
C LYS A 48 -1.63 1.81 -5.00
N LEU A 49 -2.31 2.18 -3.93
CA LEU A 49 -1.89 1.86 -2.57
C LEU A 49 -2.39 0.46 -2.23
N GLY A 50 -1.50 -0.41 -1.75
CA GLY A 50 -1.81 -1.79 -1.38
C GLY A 50 -1.07 -2.84 -2.20
N THR A 51 -1.68 -4.00 -2.38
CA THR A 51 -1.07 -5.13 -3.09
C THR A 51 -1.05 -4.86 -4.60
N PRO A 52 0.06 -5.13 -5.30
CA PRO A 52 0.10 -5.01 -6.76
C PRO A 52 -0.94 -5.93 -7.39
N SER A 53 -1.75 -5.39 -8.32
CA SER A 53 -2.68 -6.18 -9.12
C SER A 53 -1.93 -6.92 -10.23
N THR A 54 -2.39 -8.12 -10.56
CA THR A 54 -1.86 -8.91 -11.68
C THR A 54 -2.02 -8.10 -12.98
N GLY A 55 -0.91 -7.68 -13.59
CA GLY A 55 -0.92 -6.86 -14.81
C GLY A 55 -0.65 -5.36 -14.62
N ALA A 56 -0.25 -4.90 -13.42
CA ALA A 56 0.19 -3.52 -13.24
C ALA A 56 1.38 -3.19 -14.16
N ALA A 57 1.35 -2.03 -14.82
CA ALA A 57 2.46 -1.60 -15.69
C ALA A 57 3.80 -1.51 -14.93
N TRP A 58 3.74 -1.21 -13.63
CA TRP A 58 4.88 -1.08 -12.74
C TRP A 58 4.93 -2.28 -11.77
N HIS A 59 5.51 -3.39 -12.22
CA HIS A 59 5.80 -4.52 -11.33
C HIS A 59 7.05 -4.22 -10.48
N LEU A 60 6.97 -4.52 -9.19
CA LEU A 60 8.12 -4.44 -8.29
C LEU A 60 9.21 -5.42 -8.79
N ARG A 61 10.33 -4.89 -9.31
CA ARG A 61 11.43 -5.70 -9.85
C ARG A 61 12.21 -6.36 -8.71
N CYS A 62 11.77 -7.55 -8.32
CA CYS A 62 12.36 -8.36 -7.24
C CYS A 62 13.55 -9.24 -7.70
N SER A 63 14.36 -8.81 -8.68
CA SER A 63 15.38 -9.68 -9.31
C SER A 63 16.52 -10.08 -8.38
N HIS A 64 16.75 -9.34 -7.29
CA HIS A 64 17.78 -9.64 -6.28
C HIS A 64 17.16 -9.92 -4.89
N ARG A 65 15.91 -10.37 -4.84
CA ARG A 65 15.26 -10.65 -3.55
C ARG A 65 15.82 -11.96 -2.97
N THR A 66 16.24 -11.92 -1.72
CA THR A 66 16.55 -13.14 -0.95
C THR A 66 15.29 -13.99 -0.76
N PRO A 67 15.44 -15.30 -0.49
CA PRO A 67 14.30 -16.15 -0.18
C PRO A 67 13.58 -15.65 1.09
N ARG A 68 12.26 -15.85 1.13
CA ARG A 68 11.33 -15.34 2.13
C ARG A 68 11.33 -16.21 3.39
N TYR A 69 12.47 -16.35 4.04
CA TYR A 69 12.65 -17.22 5.21
C TYR A 69 11.63 -16.97 6.34
N SER A 70 11.16 -15.73 6.53
CA SER A 70 10.20 -15.38 7.58
C SER A 70 8.73 -15.48 7.19
N THR A 71 8.42 -15.52 5.89
CA THR A 71 7.02 -15.45 5.41
C THR A 71 6.60 -16.64 4.57
N ARG A 72 7.51 -17.55 4.21
CA ARG A 72 7.22 -18.80 3.48
C ARG A 72 8.09 -19.95 3.96
N TRP A 73 7.44 -20.99 4.47
CA TRP A 73 8.09 -22.21 4.94
C TRP A 73 8.84 -22.97 3.84
N ASP A 74 8.31 -22.98 2.61
CA ASP A 74 8.94 -23.65 1.46
C ASP A 74 10.26 -22.99 1.00
N GLU A 75 10.50 -21.74 1.42
CA GLU A 75 11.71 -20.99 1.06
C GLU A 75 12.82 -21.15 2.13
N LEU A 76 12.62 -21.99 3.17
CA LEU A 76 13.61 -22.24 4.22
C LEU A 76 14.76 -23.14 3.76
N PRO A 77 16.00 -22.88 4.19
CA PRO A 77 17.14 -23.71 3.86
C PRO A 77 17.00 -25.11 4.48
N THR A 78 17.10 -26.15 3.65
CA THR A 78 17.07 -27.54 4.10
C THR A 78 18.49 -28.03 4.41
N VAL A 79 18.71 -28.54 5.62
CA VAL A 79 19.97 -29.17 6.00
C VAL A 79 19.87 -30.67 5.72
N ARG A 80 20.85 -31.24 5.01
CA ARG A 80 21.02 -32.69 4.91
C ARG A 80 22.01 -33.15 5.96
N VAL A 81 21.61 -34.11 6.78
CA VAL A 81 22.49 -34.78 7.74
C VAL A 81 23.26 -35.87 6.99
N LEU A 82 24.59 -35.89 7.14
CA LEU A 82 25.50 -36.91 6.61
C LEU A 82 25.45 -38.19 7.45
#